data_AF-A0A520A866-F1
#
_entry.id   AF-A0A520A866-F1
#
_cell.length_a   1.000
_cell.length_b   1.000
_cell.length_c   1.000
_cell.angle_alpha   90.00
_cell.angle_beta   90.00
_cell.angle_gamma   90.00
#
_symmetry.space_group_name_H-M   'P 1'
#
loop_
_entity.id
_entity.type
_entity.pdbx_description
1 polymer ?
#
loop_
_entity_poly.entity_id
_entity_poly.type
_entity_poly.pdbx_seq_one_letter_code
_entity_poly.pdbx_strand_id
1 'polypeptide(L)'
;MELYLIKLLLAHLVGDFFLQPSSWVAEKEQKKLGSDKLYLHVAIHTVLVFIVFADLKIWKLAFAIGLLHFIIDAIKLLVQNKRTSRIWFFADQALHIAAIIGCWAYFLGGKMELHFFAGENFWILAIGAVFLSMPAAIIMRVIIARWVPTSIP
;
A
#
# COMPACT_ATOMS: atom_id res chain seq x y z
N MET A 1 -13.05 16.02 3.21
CA MET A 1 -11.77 15.62 3.86
C MET A 1 -11.56 14.11 3.76
N GLU A 2 -12.62 13.32 3.87
CA GLU A 2 -12.58 11.85 3.75
C GLU A 2 -12.19 11.36 2.35
N LEU A 3 -12.61 12.09 1.30
CA LEU A 3 -12.19 11.82 -0.07
C LEU A 3 -10.67 11.72 -0.24
N TYR A 4 -9.92 12.53 0.50
CA TYR A 4 -8.46 12.51 0.44
C TYR A 4 -7.88 11.22 1.02
N LEU A 5 -8.52 10.67 2.06
CA LEU A 5 -8.14 9.36 2.60
C LEU A 5 -8.39 8.26 1.57
N ILE A 6 -9.54 8.28 0.89
CA ILE A 6 -9.87 7.33 -0.19
C ILE A 6 -8.84 7.42 -1.32
N LYS A 7 -8.46 8.63 -1.75
CA LYS A 7 -7.42 8.84 -2.77
C LYS A 7 -6.07 8.25 -2.35
N LEU A 8 -5.66 8.48 -1.10
CA LEU A 8 -4.40 7.93 -0.58
C LEU A 8 -4.43 6.40 -0.50
N LEU A 9 -5.53 5.81 -0.02
CA LEU A 9 -5.71 4.36 0.03
C LEU A 9 -5.74 3.75 -1.38
N LEU A 10 -6.38 4.41 -2.34
CA LEU A 10 -6.39 3.98 -3.74
C LEU A 10 -4.97 4.01 -4.33
N ALA A 11 -4.22 5.10 -4.13
CA ALA A 11 -2.83 5.19 -4.56
C ALA A 11 -1.97 4.07 -3.95
N HIS A 12 -2.17 3.77 -2.66
CA HIS A 12 -1.51 2.66 -2.00
C HIS A 12 -1.83 1.30 -2.61
N LEU A 13 -3.12 1.00 -2.81
CA LEU A 13 -3.56 -0.26 -3.41
C LEU A 13 -3.01 -0.44 -4.83
N VAL A 14 -3.04 0.61 -5.63
CA VAL A 14 -2.47 0.57 -7.00
C VAL A 14 -0.97 0.34 -6.94
N GLY A 15 -0.25 1.04 -6.07
CA GLY A 15 1.20 0.89 -5.91
C GLY A 15 1.60 -0.54 -5.53
N ASP A 16 1.11 -1.03 -4.39
CA ASP A 16 1.52 -2.33 -3.81
C ASP A 16 1.06 -3.53 -4.64
N PHE A 17 -0.15 -3.49 -5.21
CA PHE A 17 -0.73 -4.68 -5.84
C PHE A 17 -0.57 -4.71 -7.36
N PHE A 18 -0.58 -3.55 -8.04
CA PHE A 18 -0.53 -3.49 -9.50
C PHE A 18 0.85 -3.09 -10.02
N LEU A 19 1.53 -2.18 -9.32
CA LEU A 19 2.82 -1.61 -9.76
C LEU A 19 4.04 -2.21 -9.05
N GLN A 20 3.84 -3.28 -8.28
CA GLN A 20 4.90 -4.06 -7.66
C GLN A 20 4.86 -5.54 -8.13
N PRO A 21 5.47 -5.85 -9.28
CA PRO A 21 5.50 -7.21 -9.81
C PRO A 21 6.15 -8.20 -8.84
N SER A 22 5.74 -9.48 -8.90
CA SER A 22 6.30 -10.53 -8.04
C SER A 22 7.82 -10.73 -8.21
N SER A 23 8.36 -10.40 -9.39
CA SER A 23 9.81 -10.41 -9.63
C SER A 23 10.55 -9.38 -8.79
N TRP A 24 9.95 -8.20 -8.57
CA TRP A 24 10.53 -7.16 -7.70
C TRP A 24 10.49 -7.60 -6.25
N VAL A 25 9.40 -8.23 -5.81
CA VAL A 25 9.29 -8.79 -4.46
C VAL A 25 10.40 -9.81 -4.23
N ALA A 26 10.58 -10.77 -5.15
CA ALA A 26 11.64 -11.78 -5.04
C ALA A 26 13.05 -11.16 -4.98
N GLU A 27 13.32 -10.16 -5.83
CA GLU A 27 14.60 -9.44 -5.82
C GLU A 27 14.81 -8.65 -4.52
N LYS A 28 13.79 -7.94 -4.02
CA LYS A 28 13.85 -7.20 -2.75
C LYS A 28 14.07 -8.15 -1.57
N GLU A 29 13.43 -9.31 -1.53
CA GLU A 29 13.64 -10.29 -0.46
C GLU A 29 15.07 -10.88 -0.47
N GLN A 30 15.68 -11.03 -1.65
CA GLN A 30 17.05 -11.53 -1.79
C GLN A 30 18.10 -10.46 -1.44
N LYS A 31 17.99 -9.26 -2.02
CA LYS A 31 18.98 -8.18 -1.88
C LYS A 31 18.70 -7.22 -0.73
N LYS A 32 17.52 -7.29 -0.11
CA LYS A 32 17.04 -6.41 0.97
C LYS A 32 17.18 -4.94 0.56
N LEU A 33 17.82 -4.13 1.40
CA LEU A 33 18.07 -2.69 1.15
C LEU A 33 19.00 -2.45 -0.05
N GLY A 34 19.73 -3.46 -0.52
CA GLY A 34 20.53 -3.36 -1.74
C GLY A 34 19.73 -3.54 -3.04
N SER A 35 18.40 -3.65 -2.97
CA SER A 35 17.55 -3.77 -4.15
C SER A 35 17.09 -2.40 -4.65
N ASP A 36 17.48 -2.03 -5.87
CA ASP A 36 16.99 -0.80 -6.52
C ASP A 36 15.46 -0.77 -6.66
N LYS A 37 14.82 -1.96 -6.68
CA LYS A 37 13.36 -2.08 -6.75
C LYS A 37 12.66 -1.53 -5.53
N LEU A 38 13.31 -1.50 -4.36
CA LEU A 38 12.77 -0.87 -3.16
C LEU A 38 12.59 0.63 -3.37
N TYR A 39 13.63 1.30 -3.85
CA TYR A 39 13.63 2.74 -4.08
C TYR A 39 12.71 3.14 -5.24
N LEU A 40 12.68 2.33 -6.32
CA LEU A 40 11.76 2.54 -7.42
C LEU A 40 10.30 2.41 -6.98
N HIS A 41 9.99 1.42 -6.14
CA HIS A 41 8.66 1.24 -5.56
C HIS A 41 8.21 2.46 -4.75
N VAL A 42 9.08 2.96 -3.88
CA VAL A 42 8.82 4.17 -3.08
C VAL A 42 8.60 5.41 -3.96
N ALA A 43 9.39 5.55 -5.03
CA ALA A 43 9.21 6.63 -6.00
C ALA A 43 7.83 6.53 -6.68
N ILE A 44 7.38 5.32 -7.04
CA ILE A 44 6.05 5.08 -7.61
C ILE A 44 4.96 5.54 -6.64
N HIS A 45 5.02 5.16 -5.36
CA HIS A 45 4.03 5.61 -4.37
C HIS A 45 4.00 7.13 -4.23
N THR A 46 5.18 7.77 -4.19
CA THR A 46 5.29 9.23 -4.09
C THR A 46 4.65 9.90 -5.31
N VAL A 47 4.91 9.40 -6.52
CA VAL A 47 4.33 9.91 -7.78
C VAL A 47 2.82 9.65 -7.84
N LEU A 48 2.34 8.49 -7.42
CA LEU A 48 0.91 8.18 -7.38
C LEU A 48 0.14 9.16 -6.50
N VAL A 49 0.71 9.59 -5.37
CA VAL A 49 0.09 10.62 -4.52
C VAL A 49 -0.05 11.94 -5.28
N PHE A 50 0.97 12.38 -6.03
CA PHE A 50 0.84 13.56 -6.90
C PHE A 50 -0.23 13.39 -7.98
N ILE A 51 -0.34 12.20 -8.58
CA ILE A 51 -1.33 11.91 -9.63
C ILE A 51 -2.77 11.99 -9.09
N VAL A 52 -3.07 11.32 -7.97
CA VAL A 52 -4.46 11.25 -7.46
C VAL A 52 -4.94 12.59 -6.87
N PHE A 53 -4.01 13.43 -6.39
CA PHE A 53 -4.33 14.78 -5.93
C PHE A 53 -4.29 15.83 -7.05
N ALA A 54 -3.52 15.59 -8.12
CA ALA A 54 -3.30 16.53 -9.22
C ALA A 54 -2.86 17.94 -8.76
N ASP A 55 -2.12 18.01 -7.64
CA ASP A 55 -1.66 19.26 -7.04
C ASP A 55 -0.22 19.07 -6.54
N LEU A 56 0.70 19.94 -6.93
CA LEU A 56 2.10 19.89 -6.46
C LEU A 56 2.28 20.47 -5.06
N LYS A 57 1.32 21.24 -4.55
CA LYS A 57 1.37 21.83 -3.20
C LYS A 57 1.31 20.78 -2.09
N ILE A 58 0.83 19.57 -2.39
CA ILE A 58 0.78 18.43 -1.47
C ILE A 58 2.14 17.71 -1.32
N TRP A 59 3.25 18.29 -1.80
CA TRP A 59 4.56 17.66 -1.76
C TRP A 59 4.96 17.14 -0.37
N LYS A 60 4.68 17.91 0.71
CA LYS A 60 4.97 17.46 2.08
C LYS A 60 4.28 16.14 2.43
N LEU A 61 3.00 16.02 2.04
CA LEU A 61 2.22 14.79 2.23
C LEU A 61 2.77 13.66 1.37
N ALA A 62 3.05 13.91 0.08
CA ALA A 62 3.60 12.90 -0.83
C ALA A 62 4.93 12.33 -0.33
N PHE A 63 5.86 13.19 0.08
CA PHE A 63 7.15 12.77 0.64
C PHE A 63 7.01 12.07 1.99
N ALA A 64 6.09 12.50 2.85
CA ALA A 64 5.84 11.81 4.12
C ALA A 64 5.30 10.38 3.90
N ILE A 65 4.36 10.21 2.97
CA ILE A 65 3.84 8.89 2.58
C ILE A 65 4.96 8.02 1.98
N GLY A 66 5.74 8.55 1.04
CA GLY A 66 6.86 7.82 0.44
C GLY A 66 7.90 7.40 1.47
N LEU A 67 8.26 8.29 2.40
CA LEU A 67 9.22 7.99 3.46
C LEU A 67 8.71 6.91 4.42
N LEU A 68 7.45 7.01 4.87
CA LEU A 68 6.86 6.01 5.75
C LEU A 68 6.73 4.65 5.04
N HIS A 69 6.31 4.65 3.77
CA HIS A 69 6.28 3.44 2.94
C HIS A 69 7.66 2.78 2.88
N PHE A 70 8.70 3.55 2.55
CA PHE A 70 10.08 3.06 2.56
C PHE A 70 10.48 2.43 3.89
N ILE A 71 10.20 3.10 5.01
CA ILE A 71 10.56 2.62 6.35
C ILE A 71 9.85 1.30 6.65
N ILE A 72 8.57 1.19 6.34
CA ILE A 72 7.76 -0.02 6.60
C ILE A 72 8.27 -1.18 5.73
N ASP A 73 8.43 -0.97 4.43
CA ASP A 73 8.97 -1.97 3.49
C ASP A 73 10.39 -2.42 3.92
N ALA A 74 11.23 -1.48 4.33
CA ALA A 74 12.58 -1.77 4.82
C ALA A 74 12.55 -2.64 6.08
N ILE A 75 11.70 -2.31 7.07
CA ILE A 75 11.54 -3.10 8.30
C ILE A 75 11.09 -4.52 7.96
N LYS A 76 10.08 -4.66 7.08
CA LYS A 76 9.60 -5.95 6.61
C LYS A 76 10.75 -6.77 6.00
N LEU A 77 11.52 -6.20 5.08
CA LEU A 77 12.64 -6.91 4.43
C LEU A 77 13.75 -7.34 5.39
N LEU A 78 13.96 -6.59 6.48
CA LEU A 78 14.98 -6.90 7.47
C LEU A 78 14.54 -7.98 8.47
N VAL A 79 13.25 -7.99 8.86
CA VAL A 79 12.74 -8.84 9.95
C VAL A 79 11.97 -10.07 9.46
N GLN A 80 11.40 -10.02 8.25
CA GLN A 80 10.66 -11.14 7.68
C GLN A 80 11.56 -12.35 7.42
N ASN A 81 11.03 -13.55 7.67
CA ASN A 81 11.62 -14.81 7.23
C ASN A 81 10.57 -15.70 6.56
N LYS A 82 10.98 -16.84 5.99
CA LYS A 82 10.08 -17.73 5.25
C LYS A 82 8.88 -18.20 6.10
N ARG A 83 9.09 -18.44 7.40
CA ARG A 83 8.04 -18.90 8.33
C ARG A 83 7.04 -17.79 8.68
N THR A 84 7.52 -16.55 8.80
CA THR A 84 6.72 -15.38 9.22
C THR A 84 6.20 -14.55 8.05
N SER A 85 6.58 -14.88 6.81
CA SER A 85 6.19 -14.17 5.57
C SER A 85 4.72 -13.77 5.48
N ARG A 86 3.81 -14.71 5.79
CA ARG A 86 2.36 -14.43 5.78
C ARG A 86 1.92 -13.43 6.85
N ILE A 87 2.47 -13.54 8.05
CA ILE A 87 2.16 -12.60 9.15
C ILE A 87 2.67 -11.22 8.77
N TRP A 88 3.89 -11.15 8.25
CA TRP A 88 4.49 -9.91 7.77
C TRP A 88 3.74 -9.30 6.60
N PHE A 89 3.14 -10.09 5.70
CA PHE A 89 2.26 -9.55 4.65
C PHE A 89 1.09 -8.75 5.25
N PHE A 90 0.39 -9.28 6.25
CA PHE A 90 -0.74 -8.56 6.87
C PHE A 90 -0.28 -7.40 7.75
N ALA A 91 0.79 -7.59 8.53
CA ALA A 91 1.35 -6.53 9.36
C ALA A 91 1.82 -5.34 8.50
N ASP A 92 2.45 -5.63 7.36
CA ASP A 92 2.90 -4.64 6.40
C ASP A 92 1.75 -3.81 5.82
N GLN A 93 0.69 -4.43 5.29
CA GLN A 93 -0.48 -3.66 4.82
C GLN A 93 -1.13 -2.84 5.94
N ALA A 94 -1.22 -3.38 7.16
CA ALA A 94 -1.80 -2.68 8.30
C ALA A 94 -0.97 -1.45 8.71
N LEU A 95 0.36 -1.57 8.72
CA LEU A 95 1.27 -0.46 9.02
C LEU A 95 1.18 0.63 7.95
N HIS A 96 1.09 0.27 6.67
CA HIS A 96 0.90 1.23 5.59
C HIS A 96 -0.42 1.99 5.72
N ILE A 97 -1.52 1.30 6.01
CA ILE A 97 -2.83 1.93 6.26
C ILE A 97 -2.76 2.86 7.47
N ALA A 98 -2.11 2.44 8.56
CA ALA A 98 -1.92 3.28 9.74
C ALA A 98 -1.10 4.55 9.43
N ALA A 99 -0.03 4.42 8.63
CA ALA A 99 0.76 5.55 8.17
C ALA A 99 -0.06 6.51 7.30
N ILE A 100 -0.88 5.98 6.37
CA ILE A 100 -1.79 6.79 5.54
C ILE A 100 -2.79 7.56 6.40
N ILE A 101 -3.43 6.91 7.37
CA ILE A 101 -4.38 7.55 8.29
C ILE A 101 -3.68 8.64 9.12
N GLY A 102 -2.49 8.35 9.65
CA GLY A 102 -1.69 9.31 10.42
C GLY A 102 -1.31 10.54 9.59
N CYS A 103 -0.82 10.34 8.37
CA CYS A 103 -0.49 11.43 7.45
C CYS A 103 -1.74 12.23 7.04
N TRP A 104 -2.84 11.57 6.73
CA TRP A 104 -4.11 12.22 6.42
C TRP A 104 -4.58 13.09 7.58
N ALA A 105 -4.59 12.56 8.80
CA ALA A 105 -5.00 13.30 9.98
C ALA A 105 -4.10 14.52 10.24
N TYR A 106 -2.78 14.34 10.14
CA TYR A 106 -1.80 15.40 10.42
C TYR A 106 -1.80 16.52 9.36
N PHE A 107 -1.78 16.17 8.07
CA PHE A 107 -1.64 17.17 7.00
C PHE A 107 -2.98 17.74 6.51
N LEU A 108 -4.08 17.00 6.62
CA LEU A 108 -5.36 17.35 6.00
C LEU A 108 -6.47 17.62 7.03
N GLY A 109 -6.14 17.67 8.32
CA GLY A 109 -7.04 18.15 9.37
C GLY A 109 -8.05 17.12 9.89
N GLY A 110 -8.02 15.88 9.40
CA GLY A 110 -8.51 14.68 10.10
C GLY A 110 -9.95 14.62 10.59
N LYS A 111 -10.86 15.53 10.20
CA LYS A 111 -12.27 15.42 10.61
C LYS A 111 -12.95 14.34 9.75
N MET A 112 -13.25 13.20 10.38
CA MET A 112 -14.19 12.22 9.83
C MET A 112 -15.59 12.76 10.04
N GLU A 113 -16.17 13.34 9.00
CA GLU A 113 -17.60 13.58 8.93
C GLU A 113 -18.11 12.76 7.75
N LEU A 114 -18.66 11.58 8.05
CA LEU A 114 -19.07 10.54 7.11
C LEU A 114 -20.29 10.98 6.28
N HIS A 115 -20.07 11.91 5.36
CA HIS A 115 -21.08 12.40 4.42
C HIS A 115 -20.95 11.64 3.09
N PHE A 116 -21.43 10.40 3.07
CA PHE A 116 -21.37 9.50 1.90
C PHE A 116 -22.24 9.92 0.69
N PHE A 117 -22.94 11.07 0.72
CA PHE A 117 -24.10 11.31 -0.14
C PHE A 117 -24.07 12.54 -1.07
N ALA A 118 -22.92 13.19 -1.30
CA ALA A 118 -22.86 14.29 -2.27
C ALA A 118 -21.61 14.24 -3.15
N GLY A 119 -21.74 13.78 -4.41
CA GLY A 119 -20.79 14.07 -5.49
C GLY A 119 -19.47 13.29 -5.53
N GLU A 120 -19.23 12.33 -4.64
CA GLU A 120 -17.95 11.61 -4.51
C GLU A 120 -17.93 10.17 -5.08
N ASN A 121 -18.97 9.78 -5.83
CA ASN A 121 -19.19 8.40 -6.29
C ASN A 121 -18.00 7.78 -7.04
N PHE A 122 -17.27 8.56 -7.84
CA PHE A 122 -16.17 8.02 -8.65
C PHE A 122 -15.07 7.38 -7.81
N TRP A 123 -14.55 8.06 -6.78
CA TRP A 123 -13.41 7.58 -6.00
C TRP A 123 -13.78 6.39 -5.12
N ILE A 124 -15.01 6.38 -4.59
CA ILE A 124 -15.57 5.25 -3.84
C ILE A 124 -15.71 4.02 -4.75
N LEU A 125 -16.26 4.19 -5.96
CA LEU A 125 -16.37 3.10 -6.93
C LEU A 125 -15.00 2.63 -7.41
N ALA A 126 -14.06 3.54 -7.64
CA ALA A 126 -12.70 3.21 -8.07
C ALA A 126 -11.95 2.39 -7.03
N ILE A 127 -11.94 2.81 -5.75
CA ILE A 127 -11.29 2.03 -4.70
C ILE A 127 -11.96 0.67 -4.49
N GLY A 128 -13.30 0.60 -4.57
CA GLY A 128 -14.03 -0.66 -4.49
C GLY A 128 -13.66 -1.61 -5.63
N ALA A 129 -13.67 -1.12 -6.88
CA ALA A 129 -13.31 -1.91 -8.05
C ALA A 129 -11.85 -2.38 -8.02
N VAL A 130 -10.92 -1.50 -7.65
CA VAL A 130 -9.50 -1.84 -7.51
C VAL A 130 -9.31 -2.88 -6.41
N PHE A 131 -9.91 -2.68 -5.23
CA PHE A 131 -9.77 -3.62 -4.11
C PHE A 131 -10.32 -5.02 -4.43
N LEU A 132 -11.51 -5.09 -5.04
CA LEU A 132 -12.18 -6.36 -5.35
C LEU A 132 -11.53 -7.16 -6.48
N SER A 133 -10.57 -6.59 -7.21
CA SER A 133 -9.84 -7.27 -8.28
C SER A 133 -8.59 -7.99 -7.76
N MET A 134 -7.41 -7.41 -7.97
CA MET A 134 -6.12 -8.04 -7.65
C MET A 134 -5.81 -8.11 -6.15
N PRO A 135 -6.04 -7.07 -5.32
CA PRO A 135 -5.76 -7.11 -3.88
C PRO A 135 -6.54 -8.21 -3.16
N ALA A 136 -7.86 -8.31 -3.38
CA ALA A 136 -8.70 -9.35 -2.79
C ALA A 136 -8.23 -10.76 -3.20
N ALA A 137 -7.90 -10.98 -4.48
CA ALA A 137 -7.39 -12.26 -4.96
C ALA A 137 -6.06 -12.66 -4.29
N ILE A 138 -5.13 -11.70 -4.13
CA ILE A 138 -3.85 -11.93 -3.47
C ILE A 138 -4.03 -12.23 -1.98
N ILE A 139 -4.88 -11.47 -1.28
CA ILE A 139 -5.20 -11.71 0.12
C ILE A 139 -5.77 -13.12 0.31
N MET A 140 -6.74 -13.51 -0.53
CA MET A 140 -7.32 -14.85 -0.49
C MET A 140 -6.27 -15.94 -0.72
N ARG A 141 -5.38 -15.75 -1.71
CA ARG A 141 -4.25 -16.67 -1.96
C ARG A 141 -3.35 -16.80 -0.74
N VAL A 142 -3.00 -15.70 -0.06
CA VAL A 142 -2.14 -15.71 1.14
C VAL A 142 -2.82 -16.43 2.31
N ILE A 143 -4.13 -16.26 2.50
CA ILE A 143 -4.91 -16.95 3.54
C ILE A 143 -4.96 -18.46 3.27
N ILE A 144 -5.33 -18.84 2.04
CA ILE A 144 -5.52 -20.25 1.65
C ILE A 144 -4.19 -21.01 1.61
N ALA A 145 -3.06 -20.35 1.34
CA ALA A 145 -1.73 -20.96 1.34
C ALA A 145 -1.36 -21.68 2.66
N ARG A 146 -2.12 -21.48 3.76
CA ARG A 146 -2.01 -22.29 4.98
C ARG A 146 -2.44 -23.74 4.83
N TRP A 147 -3.38 -24.00 3.94
CA TRP A 147 -4.07 -25.27 3.80
C TRP A 147 -3.72 -26.01 2.52
N VAL A 148 -2.92 -25.38 1.64
CA VAL A 148 -2.38 -26.06 0.46
C VAL A 148 -1.35 -27.09 0.94
N PRO A 149 -1.59 -28.40 0.73
CA PRO A 149 -0.60 -29.41 1.07
C PRO A 149 0.65 -29.15 0.24
N THR A 150 1.82 -29.08 0.88
CA THR A 150 3.08 -29.27 0.15
C THR A 150 3.01 -30.68 -0.41
N SER A 151 2.85 -30.82 -1.73
CA SER A 151 2.98 -32.11 -2.40
C SER A 151 4.28 -32.76 -1.92
N ILE A 152 4.14 -33.90 -1.25
CA ILE A 152 5.20 -34.85 -0.87
C ILE A 152 5.85 -35.31 -2.20
N PRO A 153 7.19 -35.48 -2.24
CA PRO A 153 8.05 -35.10 -3.37
C PRO A 153 7.80 -35.79 -4.70
#